data_AF-A0A1R3FH10-F1
#
_entry.id   AF-A0A1R3FH10-F1
#
_cell.length_a   1.000
_cell.length_b   1.000
_cell.length_c   1.000
_cell.angle_alpha   90.00
_cell.angle_beta   90.00
_cell.angle_gamma   90.00
#
_symmetry.space_group_name_H-M   'P 1'
#
loop_
_entity.id
_entity.type
_entity.pdbx_description
1 polymer ?
#
loop_
_entity_poly.entity_id
_entity_poly.type
_entity_poly.pdbx_seq_one_letter_code
_entity_poly.pdbx_strand_id
1 'polypeptide(L)'
;MTYDEFNAFCESLPATSYVMQWNNSHVWKVGGKVFAIGGWGPKDEPAFIFKASDQNFDFLKEEPGYKPAPYFASRGMKWIQLFESTPEKDEELRYYLTESHRIVSLGLTKKKQAELGLNQ
;
A
#
# COMPACT_ATOMS: atom_id res chain seq x y z
N MET A 1 -0.81 -7.31 11.64
CA MET A 1 -0.01 -7.93 10.57
C MET A 1 1.46 -7.63 10.81
N THR A 2 2.32 -8.64 10.76
CA THR A 2 3.78 -8.50 10.81
C THR A 2 4.35 -8.12 9.44
N TYR A 3 5.62 -7.69 9.37
CA TYR A 3 6.26 -7.41 8.07
C TYR A 3 6.42 -8.65 7.20
N ASP A 4 6.62 -9.83 7.79
CA ASP A 4 6.73 -11.09 7.04
C ASP A 4 5.40 -11.45 6.38
N GLU A 5 4.29 -11.33 7.11
CA GLU A 5 2.94 -11.54 6.56
C GLU A 5 2.60 -10.51 5.49
N PHE A 6 2.98 -9.25 5.70
CA PHE A 6 2.81 -8.17 4.73
C PHE A 6 3.60 -8.44 3.45
N ASN A 7 4.88 -8.84 3.56
CA ASN A 7 5.71 -9.14 2.41
C ASN A 7 5.17 -10.36 1.65
N ALA A 8 4.84 -11.44 2.33
CA ALA A 8 4.27 -12.63 1.71
C ALA A 8 2.97 -12.30 0.97
N PHE A 9 2.12 -11.44 1.55
CA PHE A 9 0.90 -10.98 0.90
C PHE A 9 1.20 -10.16 -0.36
N CYS A 10 2.05 -9.14 -0.27
CA CYS A 10 2.38 -8.30 -1.43
C CYS A 10 3.10 -9.08 -2.54
N GLU A 11 3.92 -10.08 -2.19
CA GLU A 11 4.58 -10.99 -3.14
C GLU A 11 3.57 -11.82 -3.94
N SER A 12 2.47 -12.24 -3.30
CA SER A 12 1.43 -13.03 -3.95
C SER A 12 0.65 -12.28 -5.04
N LEU A 13 0.73 -10.95 -5.07
CA LEU A 13 -0.02 -10.13 -6.03
C LEU A 13 0.68 -10.12 -7.41
N PRO A 14 -0.06 -10.01 -8.52
CA PRO A 14 0.53 -10.09 -9.86
C PRO A 14 1.52 -8.98 -10.18
N ALA A 15 2.59 -9.32 -10.90
CA ALA A 15 3.57 -8.38 -11.47
C ALA A 15 4.17 -7.41 -10.43
N THR A 16 4.39 -7.90 -9.21
CA THR A 16 5.01 -7.14 -8.14
C THR A 16 6.53 -7.26 -8.11
N SER A 17 7.18 -6.28 -7.51
CA SER A 17 8.59 -6.33 -7.17
C SER A 17 8.84 -5.68 -5.82
N TYR A 18 9.85 -6.20 -5.13
CA TYR A 18 10.24 -5.79 -3.79
C TYR A 18 11.59 -5.08 -3.80
N VAL A 19 11.73 -4.07 -2.95
CA VAL A 19 13.01 -3.48 -2.59
C VAL A 19 12.96 -2.95 -1.16
N MET A 20 14.01 -3.20 -0.39
CA MET A 20 14.21 -2.53 0.88
C MET A 20 14.89 -1.18 0.63
N GLN A 21 14.21 -0.08 0.90
CA GLN A 21 14.72 1.27 0.70
C GLN A 21 14.06 2.27 1.66
N TRP A 22 14.57 3.50 1.71
CA TRP A 22 14.04 4.57 2.57
C TRP A 22 14.00 4.16 4.06
N ASN A 23 15.18 4.16 4.68
CA ASN A 23 15.36 3.79 6.08
C ASN A 23 14.82 2.39 6.42
N ASN A 24 15.28 1.38 5.67
CA ASN A 24 14.88 -0.03 5.83
C ASN A 24 13.38 -0.31 5.72
N SER A 25 12.65 0.49 4.93
CA SER A 25 11.23 0.22 4.65
C SER A 25 11.07 -0.84 3.56
N HIS A 26 10.07 -1.70 3.72
CA HIS A 26 9.64 -2.70 2.74
C HIS A 26 8.83 -2.02 1.64
N VAL A 27 9.43 -1.75 0.48
CA VAL A 27 8.74 -1.06 -0.62
C VAL A 27 8.32 -2.04 -1.70
N TRP A 28 7.01 -2.10 -1.94
CA TRP A 28 6.40 -2.95 -2.95
C TRP A 28 5.86 -2.14 -4.12
N LYS A 29 6.15 -2.63 -5.32
CA LYS A 29 5.82 -1.98 -6.59
C LYS A 29 5.03 -2.94 -7.48
N VAL A 30 4.14 -2.40 -8.30
CA VAL A 30 3.47 -3.11 -9.41
C VAL A 30 3.86 -2.44 -10.71
N GLY A 31 4.40 -3.21 -11.66
CA GLY A 31 4.91 -2.66 -12.91
C GLY A 31 5.93 -1.52 -12.75
N GLY A 32 6.71 -1.55 -11.65
CA GLY A 32 7.71 -0.52 -11.33
C GLY A 32 7.19 0.72 -10.59
N LYS A 33 5.89 0.81 -10.28
CA LYS A 33 5.29 1.91 -9.51
C LYS A 33 4.93 1.44 -8.10
N VAL A 34 5.24 2.23 -7.07
CA VAL A 34 4.95 1.89 -5.67
C VAL A 34 3.45 1.78 -5.46
N PHE A 35 3.01 0.74 -4.74
CA PHE A 35 1.63 0.59 -4.27
C PHE A 35 1.54 0.35 -2.75
N ALA A 36 2.58 -0.21 -2.13
CA ALA A 36 2.57 -0.43 -0.69
C ALA A 36 3.96 -0.21 -0.09
N ILE A 37 3.99 0.23 1.17
CA ILE A 37 5.21 0.38 1.95
C ILE A 37 4.94 -0.14 3.36
N GLY A 38 5.73 -1.09 3.83
CA GLY A 38 5.83 -1.45 5.24
C GLY A 38 6.98 -0.67 5.87
N GLY A 39 6.71 0.08 6.93
CA GLY A 39 7.71 0.88 7.63
C GLY A 39 7.38 1.00 9.12
N TRP A 40 8.24 1.71 9.85
CA TRP A 40 8.15 1.81 11.30
C TRP A 40 7.16 2.91 11.70
N GLY A 41 6.14 2.53 12.46
CA GLY A 41 5.17 3.41 13.11
C GLY A 41 5.73 4.02 14.39
N PRO A 42 4.89 4.73 15.17
CA PRO A 42 5.25 5.19 16.50
C PRO A 42 5.74 4.01 17.37
N LYS A 43 6.80 4.22 18.16
CA LYS A 43 7.34 3.21 19.11
C LYS A 43 7.80 1.90 18.46
N ASP A 44 8.32 1.96 17.23
CA ASP A 44 8.84 0.81 16.47
C ASP A 44 7.77 -0.25 16.12
N GLU A 45 6.48 0.08 16.21
CA GLU A 45 5.39 -0.81 15.81
C GLU A 45 5.22 -0.85 14.28
N PRO A 46 4.71 -1.95 13.69
CA PRO A 46 4.45 -2.01 12.26
C PRO A 46 3.46 -0.96 11.77
N ALA A 47 3.83 -0.21 10.74
CA ALA A 47 2.96 0.67 10.01
C ALA A 47 2.98 0.38 8.51
N PHE A 48 1.85 0.62 7.85
CA PHE A 48 1.66 0.27 6.46
C PHE A 48 1.07 1.44 5.70
N ILE A 49 1.71 1.81 4.60
CA ILE A 49 1.28 2.88 3.70
C ILE A 49 0.79 2.26 2.41
N PHE A 50 -0.37 2.71 1.94
CA PHE A 50 -0.96 2.24 0.69
C PHE A 50 -1.72 3.36 -0.02
N LYS A 51 -1.89 3.21 -1.34
CA LYS A 51 -2.67 4.14 -2.14
C LYS A 51 -4.16 3.84 -1.92
N ALA A 52 -4.94 4.89 -1.69
CA ALA A 52 -6.37 4.80 -1.48
C ALA A 52 -7.13 5.39 -2.68
N SER A 53 -8.37 4.95 -2.88
CA SER A 53 -9.35 5.69 -3.70
C SER A 53 -9.73 7.00 -2.99
N ASP A 54 -10.37 7.93 -3.70
CA ASP A 54 -10.85 9.17 -3.08
C ASP A 54 -11.81 8.88 -1.91
N GLN A 55 -12.75 7.96 -2.10
CA GLN A 55 -13.71 7.54 -1.08
C GLN A 55 -13.02 6.90 0.14
N ASN A 56 -12.13 5.93 -0.09
CA ASN A 56 -11.43 5.27 1.02
C ASN A 56 -10.49 6.24 1.75
N PHE A 57 -9.87 7.19 1.04
CA PHE A 57 -9.05 8.20 1.68
C PHE A 57 -9.86 9.10 2.61
N ASP A 58 -11.02 9.57 2.15
CA ASP A 58 -11.87 10.46 2.94
C ASP A 58 -12.51 9.74 4.14
N PHE A 59 -12.80 8.44 4.01
CA PHE A 59 -13.23 7.60 5.12
C PHE A 59 -12.08 7.32 6.11
N LEU A 60 -10.99 6.71 5.64
CA LEU A 60 -9.91 6.22 6.49
C LEU A 60 -9.16 7.33 7.23
N LYS A 61 -9.07 8.56 6.68
CA LYS A 61 -8.37 9.64 7.39
C LYS A 61 -9.06 10.04 8.70
N GLU A 62 -10.35 9.72 8.85
CA GLU A 62 -11.15 9.98 10.07
C GLU A 62 -11.21 8.75 10.99
N GLU A 63 -10.76 7.57 10.52
CA GLU A 63 -10.79 6.33 11.29
C GLU A 63 -9.61 6.21 12.27
N PRO A 64 -9.83 5.70 13.49
CA PRO A 64 -8.76 5.49 14.47
C PRO A 64 -7.62 4.59 13.94
N GLY A 65 -6.39 5.02 14.17
CA GLY A 65 -5.18 4.31 13.74
C GLY A 65 -4.78 4.53 12.29
N TYR A 66 -5.52 5.37 11.55
CA TYR A 66 -5.19 5.78 10.20
C TYR A 66 -4.88 7.27 10.12
N LYS A 67 -3.99 7.65 9.20
CA LYS A 67 -3.70 9.06 8.89
C LYS A 67 -3.24 9.23 7.45
N PRO A 68 -3.32 10.43 6.86
CA PRO A 68 -2.64 10.72 5.60
C PRO A 68 -1.15 10.36 5.66
N ALA A 69 -0.67 9.62 4.67
CA ALA A 69 0.70 9.15 4.65
C ALA A 69 1.69 10.34 4.54
N PRO A 70 2.64 10.50 5.49
CA PRO A 70 3.63 11.57 5.43
C PRO A 70 4.40 11.54 4.12
N TYR A 71 4.60 12.71 3.49
CA TYR A 71 5.30 12.90 2.21
C TYR A 71 4.62 12.30 0.96
N PHE A 72 3.87 11.21 1.09
CA PHE A 72 3.15 10.53 0.00
C PHE A 72 1.79 11.17 -0.32
N ALA A 73 1.13 11.77 0.68
CA ALA A 73 -0.13 12.48 0.50
C ALA A 73 0.02 13.91 -0.07
N SER A 74 1.19 14.25 -0.63
CA SER A 74 1.43 15.57 -1.20
C SER A 74 0.77 15.73 -2.58
N ARG A 75 0.44 16.98 -2.95
CA ARG A 75 -0.04 17.36 -4.29
C ARG A 75 -1.26 16.57 -4.79
N GLY A 76 -2.23 16.31 -3.91
CA GLY A 76 -3.50 15.66 -4.26
C GLY A 76 -3.43 14.14 -4.40
N MET A 77 -2.28 13.52 -4.10
CA MET A 77 -2.19 12.06 -4.08
C MET A 77 -2.85 11.48 -2.84
N LYS A 78 -3.73 10.49 -3.03
CA LYS A 78 -4.47 9.82 -1.96
C LYS A 78 -3.69 8.62 -1.43
N TRP A 79 -2.90 8.84 -0.38
CA TRP A 79 -2.15 7.81 0.33
C TRP A 79 -2.46 7.84 1.81
N ILE A 80 -2.76 6.68 2.38
CA ILE A 80 -3.08 6.50 3.79
C ILE A 80 -1.99 5.66 4.44
N GLN A 81 -1.73 5.94 5.72
CA GLN A 81 -0.92 5.13 6.60
C GLN A 81 -1.81 4.53 7.69
N LEU A 82 -1.83 3.20 7.81
CA LEU A 82 -2.22 2.50 9.03
C LEU A 82 -1.03 2.50 9.97
N PHE A 83 -1.10 3.27 11.06
CA PHE A 83 0.01 3.42 12.02
C PHE A 83 -0.23 2.68 13.34
N GLU A 84 -1.46 2.22 13.59
CA GLU A 84 -1.81 1.29 14.67
C GLU A 84 -2.32 0.00 14.04
N SER A 85 -1.40 -0.88 13.65
CA SER A 85 -1.75 -2.20 13.11
C SER A 85 -2.07 -3.16 14.25
N THR A 86 -3.33 -3.57 14.32
CA THR A 86 -3.80 -4.61 15.24
C THR A 86 -4.30 -5.81 14.44
N PRO A 87 -4.30 -7.03 15.02
CA PRO A 87 -4.76 -8.23 14.31
C PRO A 87 -6.18 -8.12 13.74
N GLU A 88 -7.07 -7.35 14.39
CA GLU A 88 -8.46 -7.14 13.94
C GLU A 88 -8.53 -6.35 12.62
N LYS A 89 -7.50 -5.56 12.29
CA LYS A 89 -7.42 -4.78 11.05
C LYS A 89 -6.74 -5.53 9.91
N ASP A 90 -6.27 -6.76 10.13
CA ASP A 90 -5.44 -7.47 9.14
C ASP A 90 -6.22 -7.84 7.88
N GLU A 91 -7.50 -8.19 8.01
CA GLU A 91 -8.37 -8.47 6.87
C GLU A 91 -8.62 -7.21 6.03
N GLU A 92 -8.97 -6.10 6.69
CA GLU A 92 -9.15 -4.80 6.04
C GLU A 92 -7.86 -4.32 5.37
N LEU A 93 -6.71 -4.49 6.02
CA LEU A 93 -5.42 -4.14 5.45
C LEU A 93 -5.15 -4.93 4.16
N ARG A 94 -5.42 -6.24 4.13
CA ARG A 94 -5.29 -7.04 2.89
C ARG A 94 -6.22 -6.52 1.79
N TYR A 95 -7.45 -6.15 2.12
CA TYR A 95 -8.36 -5.52 1.18
C TYR A 95 -7.78 -4.22 0.60
N TYR A 96 -7.32 -3.30 1.46
CA TYR A 96 -6.77 -2.02 1.01
C TYR A 96 -5.45 -2.15 0.24
N LEU A 97 -4.61 -3.14 0.57
CA LEU A 97 -3.41 -3.44 -0.19
C LEU A 97 -3.73 -3.99 -1.60
N THR A 98 -4.75 -4.85 -1.70
CA THR A 98 -5.27 -5.34 -2.99
C THR A 98 -5.80 -4.18 -3.83
N GLU A 99 -6.59 -3.29 -3.22
CA GLU A 99 -7.16 -2.14 -3.91
C GLU A 99 -6.09 -1.13 -4.32
N SER A 100 -5.09 -0.91 -3.47
CA SER A 100 -3.92 -0.09 -3.80
C SER A 100 -3.16 -0.64 -5.02
N HIS A 101 -2.91 -1.95 -5.05
CA HIS A 101 -2.29 -2.63 -6.19
C HIS A 101 -3.09 -2.40 -7.47
N ARG A 102 -4.42 -2.57 -7.41
CA ARG A 102 -5.34 -2.33 -8.52
C ARG A 102 -5.32 -0.88 -9.00
N ILE A 103 -5.40 0.09 -8.11
CA ILE A 103 -5.38 1.52 -8.47
C ILE A 103 -4.07 1.88 -9.17
N VAL A 104 -2.94 1.39 -8.65
CA VAL A 104 -1.63 1.69 -9.24
C VAL A 104 -1.44 0.97 -10.58
N SER A 105 -1.91 -0.28 -10.70
CA SER A 105 -1.83 -1.03 -11.96
C SER A 105 -2.66 -0.38 -13.07
N LEU A 106 -3.85 0.13 -12.73
CA LEU A 106 -4.69 0.89 -13.66
C LEU A 106 -4.08 2.23 -14.10
N GLY A 107 -3.16 2.78 -13.30
CA GLY A 107 -2.37 3.96 -13.65
C GLY A 107 -1.22 3.69 -14.64
N LEU A 108 -0.93 2.43 -14.97
CA LEU A 108 0.06 2.08 -16.01
C LEU A 108 -0.51 2.29 -17.41
N THR A 109 0.35 2.37 -18.43
CA THR A 109 -0.12 2.44 -19.82
C THR A 109 -0.85 1.14 -20.21
N LYS A 110 -1.83 1.21 -21.13
CA LYS A 110 -2.57 0.01 -21.58
C LYS A 110 -1.67 -1.07 -22.16
N LYS A 111 -0.60 -0.68 -22.86
CA LYS A 111 0.46 -1.60 -23.32
C LYS A 111 1.08 -2.34 -22.14
N LYS A 112 1.46 -1.62 -21.07
CA LYS A 112 2.10 -2.23 -19.90
C LYS A 112 1.14 -3.08 -19.08
N GLN A 113 -0.13 -2.68 -18.98
CA GLN A 113 -1.18 -3.50 -18.35
C GLN A 113 -1.30 -4.84 -19.08
N ALA A 114 -1.36 -4.83 -20.41
CA ALA A 114 -1.47 -6.04 -21.21
C ALA A 114 -0.21 -6.93 -21.11
N GLU A 115 0.98 -6.36 -21.21
CA GLU A 115 2.26 -7.10 -21.06
C GLU A 115 2.38 -7.83 -19.72
N LEU A 116 1.84 -7.23 -18.65
CA LEU A 116 1.95 -7.75 -17.29
C LEU A 116 0.72 -8.56 -16.83
N GLY A 117 -0.28 -8.74 -17.70
CA GLY A 117 -1.53 -9.42 -17.33
C GLY A 117 -2.37 -8.67 -16.29
N LEU A 118 -2.29 -7.33 -16.27
CA LEU A 118 -2.98 -6.44 -15.32
C LEU A 118 -4.27 -5.84 -15.89
N ASN A 119 -4.83 -6.43 -16.95
CA ASN A 119 -6.09 -5.99 -17.57
C ASN A 119 -7.28 -6.45 -16.71
N GLN A 120 -7.49 -5.78 -15.58
CA GLN A 120 -8.66 -5.94 -14.73
C GLN A 120 -9.79 -5.00 -15.19
#